data_AF-A0A661V604-F1
#
_entry.id   AF-A0A661V604-F1
#
_cell.length_a   1.000
_cell.length_b   1.000
_cell.length_c   1.000
_cell.angle_alpha   90.00
_cell.angle_beta   90.00
_cell.angle_gamma   90.00
#
_symmetry.space_group_name_H-M   'P 1'
#
loop_
_entity.id
_entity.type
_entity.pdbx_description
1 polymer ?
#
loop_
_entity_poly.entity_id
_entity_poly.type
_entity_poly.pdbx_seq_one_letter_code
_entity_poly.pdbx_strand_id
1 'polypeptide(L)'
;IFQPPEEDRREGRAGIPDDSWISFSSQEIALAAKSEASMNVTVAIPPGQEWAGRDWEIWLGVAAESSEMLVVKFYVRLLVSTRAAAEAKPNPGLVVGIAAAAVFLGYGAYYYLRRKTKSG
;
A
#
# COMPACT_ATOMS: atom_id res chain seq x y z
N ILE A 1 10.05 -15.46 -5.53
CA ILE A 1 10.51 -14.62 -4.40
C ILE A 1 11.10 -15.54 -3.33
N PHE A 2 12.09 -15.06 -2.56
CA PHE A 2 12.68 -15.84 -1.47
C PHE A 2 12.12 -15.33 -0.13
N GLN A 3 11.81 -16.23 0.80
CA GLN A 3 11.42 -15.84 2.15
C GLN A 3 12.59 -16.12 3.09
N PRO A 4 13.18 -15.08 3.70
CA PRO A 4 14.28 -15.30 4.64
C PRO A 4 13.77 -15.92 5.94
N PRO A 5 14.67 -16.58 6.70
CA PRO A 5 14.43 -16.98 8.09
C PRO A 5 13.93 -15.80 8.93
N GLU A 6 13.17 -16.07 9.98
CA GLU A 6 12.63 -15.01 10.83
C GLU A 6 13.72 -14.16 11.49
N GLU A 7 14.87 -14.77 11.79
CA GLU A 7 16.02 -14.08 12.41
C GLU A 7 16.61 -12.97 11.52
N ASP A 8 16.50 -13.10 10.20
CA ASP A 8 17.04 -12.13 9.24
C ASP A 8 16.04 -11.00 8.90
N ARG A 9 14.79 -11.15 9.34
CA ARG A 9 13.73 -10.16 9.13
C ARG A 9 13.94 -8.97 10.04
N ARG A 10 13.85 -7.77 9.48
CA ARG A 10 13.96 -6.55 10.28
C ARG A 10 12.65 -6.29 11.00
N GLU A 11 12.74 -6.05 12.31
CA GLU A 11 11.59 -5.58 13.07
C GLU A 11 11.00 -4.29 12.45
N GLY A 12 9.67 -4.22 12.42
CA GLY A 12 8.93 -3.06 11.92
C GLY A 12 8.72 -3.01 10.41
N ARG A 13 9.19 -4.00 9.64
CA ARG A 13 8.90 -4.12 8.18
C ARG A 13 8.14 -5.40 7.88
N ALA A 14 7.12 -5.29 7.05
CA ALA A 14 6.35 -6.45 6.61
C ALA A 14 6.91 -7.01 5.29
N GLY A 15 6.78 -8.33 5.12
CA GLY A 15 6.87 -8.93 3.79
C GLY A 15 5.71 -8.42 2.91
N ILE A 16 5.92 -8.41 1.60
CA ILE A 16 4.82 -8.09 0.69
C ILE A 16 3.70 -9.13 0.79
N PRO A 17 2.43 -8.72 0.69
CA PRO A 17 1.30 -9.63 0.82
C PRO A 17 1.07 -10.47 -0.43
N ASP A 18 1.49 -9.98 -1.60
CA ASP A 18 1.26 -10.63 -2.89
C ASP A 18 2.49 -10.45 -3.81
N ASP A 19 3.00 -11.58 -4.29
CA ASP A 19 4.13 -11.66 -5.21
C ASP A 19 3.83 -11.02 -6.57
N SER A 20 2.55 -10.85 -6.93
CA SER A 20 2.11 -10.18 -8.18
C SER A 20 2.55 -8.72 -8.28
N TRP A 21 2.94 -8.11 -7.16
CA TRP A 21 3.47 -6.75 -7.13
C TRP A 21 4.86 -6.65 -7.76
N ILE A 22 5.54 -7.78 -7.98
CA ILE A 22 6.88 -7.82 -8.51
C ILE A 22 6.87 -8.45 -9.89
N SER A 23 7.47 -7.74 -10.85
CA SER A 23 7.74 -8.28 -12.17
C SER A 23 9.19 -8.04 -12.56
N PHE A 24 9.69 -8.91 -13.41
CA PHE A 24 11.05 -8.88 -13.94
C PHE A 24 10.97 -8.70 -15.45
N SER A 25 11.89 -7.93 -16.02
CA SER A 25 12.01 -7.84 -17.48
C SER A 25 12.39 -9.18 -18.12
N SER A 26 13.08 -10.04 -17.37
CA SER A 26 13.36 -11.44 -17.71
C SER A 26 13.54 -12.22 -16.41
N GLN A 27 13.15 -13.50 -16.36
CA GLN A 27 13.43 -14.35 -15.19
C GLN A 27 14.83 -14.96 -15.24
N GLU A 28 15.46 -14.94 -16.42
CA GLU A 28 16.76 -15.53 -16.70
C GLU A 28 17.65 -14.51 -17.41
N ILE A 29 18.95 -14.57 -17.14
CA ILE A 29 19.94 -13.70 -17.77
C ILE A 29 21.16 -14.53 -18.12
N ALA A 30 21.55 -14.53 -19.40
CA ALA A 30 22.80 -15.10 -19.83
C ALA A 30 23.95 -14.12 -19.56
N LEU A 31 24.97 -14.56 -18.82
CA LEU A 31 26.17 -13.79 -18.52
C LEU A 31 27.37 -14.43 -19.20
N ALA A 32 28.00 -13.70 -20.12
CA ALA A 32 29.26 -14.13 -20.70
C ALA A 32 30.44 -13.81 -19.78
N ALA A 33 31.57 -14.50 -19.96
CA ALA A 33 32.77 -14.25 -19.18
C ALA A 33 33.24 -12.79 -19.34
N LYS A 34 33.51 -12.12 -18.22
CA LYS A 34 33.93 -10.70 -18.16
C LYS A 34 32.92 -9.72 -18.76
N SER A 35 31.64 -10.07 -18.75
CA SER A 35 30.54 -9.19 -19.16
C SER A 35 29.67 -8.79 -17.98
N GLU A 36 28.88 -7.74 -18.18
CA GLU A 36 27.82 -7.32 -17.29
C GLU A 36 26.48 -7.47 -17.99
N ALA A 37 25.44 -7.80 -17.23
CA ALA A 37 24.08 -7.86 -17.70
C ALA A 37 23.15 -7.18 -16.69
N SER A 38 22.12 -6.52 -17.19
CA SER A 38 21.15 -5.77 -16.37
C SER A 38 19.76 -6.35 -16.54
N MET A 39 19.00 -6.36 -15.46
CA MET A 39 17.59 -6.72 -15.42
C MET A 39 16.82 -5.68 -14.64
N ASN A 40 15.66 -5.33 -15.16
CA ASN A 40 14.76 -4.41 -14.49
C ASN A 40 13.83 -5.20 -13.58
N VAL A 41 13.77 -4.78 -12.32
CA VAL A 41 12.76 -5.23 -11.35
C VAL A 41 11.75 -4.10 -11.21
N THR A 42 10.49 -4.39 -11.47
CA THR A 42 9.39 -3.46 -11.28
C THR A 42 8.58 -3.87 -10.06
N VAL A 43 8.42 -2.94 -9.11
CA VAL A 43 7.57 -3.10 -7.93
C VAL A 43 6.34 -2.21 -8.11
N ALA A 44 5.20 -2.83 -8.40
CA ALA A 44 3.92 -2.19 -8.62
C ALA A 44 3.01 -2.38 -7.39
N ILE A 45 3.08 -1.43 -6.45
CA ILE A 45 2.17 -1.40 -5.30
C ILE A 45 0.80 -0.90 -5.78
N PRO A 46 -0.29 -1.66 -5.57
CA PRO A 46 -1.63 -1.25 -5.94
C PRO A 46 -2.02 0.08 -5.29
N PRO A 47 -2.85 0.90 -5.97
CA PRO A 47 -3.41 2.07 -5.34
C PRO A 47 -4.38 1.64 -4.23
N GLY A 48 -4.18 2.14 -3.02
CA GLY A 48 -5.04 1.84 -1.86
C GLY A 48 -4.54 2.56 -0.61
N GLN A 49 -5.45 3.06 0.22
CA GLN A 49 -5.06 3.71 1.49
C GLN A 49 -4.49 2.70 2.49
N GLU A 50 -4.90 1.44 2.39
CA GLU A 50 -4.43 0.33 3.21
C GLU A 50 -2.92 0.07 3.05
N TRP A 51 -2.35 0.43 1.89
CA TRP A 51 -0.93 0.27 1.57
C TRP A 51 -0.10 1.50 1.89
N ALA A 52 -0.73 2.63 2.22
CA ALA A 52 -0.04 3.90 2.45
C ALA A 52 0.63 3.97 3.83
N GLY A 53 1.76 4.67 3.91
CA GLY A 53 2.54 4.80 5.16
C GLY A 53 3.10 3.47 5.68
N ARG A 54 3.19 2.46 4.84
CA ARG A 54 3.74 1.13 5.14
C ARG A 54 5.18 1.01 4.68
N ASP A 55 5.94 0.24 5.45
CA ASP A 55 7.30 -0.18 5.14
C ASP A 55 7.33 -1.66 4.79
N TRP A 56 7.85 -1.95 3.61
CA TRP A 56 7.93 -3.28 3.03
C TRP A 56 9.38 -3.71 2.87
N GLU A 57 9.55 -5.02 2.89
CA GLU A 57 10.81 -5.69 2.69
C GLU A 57 10.64 -6.87 1.75
N ILE A 58 11.44 -6.87 0.68
CA ILE A 58 11.36 -7.85 -0.41
C ILE A 58 12.73 -8.51 -0.56
N TRP A 59 12.74 -9.84 -0.67
CA TRP A 59 13.95 -10.62 -0.90
C TRP A 59 13.87 -11.36 -2.22
N LEU A 60 14.81 -11.04 -3.11
CA LEU A 60 14.92 -11.64 -4.43
C LEU A 60 16.11 -12.59 -4.43
N GLY A 61 15.84 -13.89 -4.59
CA GLY A 61 16.88 -14.89 -4.75
C GLY A 61 17.33 -14.97 -6.21
N VAL A 62 18.64 -15.05 -6.42
CA VAL A 62 19.29 -15.32 -7.71
C VAL A 62 20.09 -16.60 -7.56
N ALA A 63 19.81 -17.56 -8.42
CA ALA A 63 20.49 -18.84 -8.46
C ALA A 63 20.97 -19.13 -9.88
N ALA A 64 22.11 -19.80 -10.01
CA ALA A 64 22.53 -20.35 -11.29
C ALA A 64 21.56 -21.45 -11.71
N GLU A 65 21.26 -21.53 -13.01
CA GLU A 65 20.40 -22.56 -13.59
C GLU A 65 20.96 -23.98 -13.35
N SER A 66 22.30 -24.11 -13.44
CA SER A 66 23.02 -25.34 -13.09
C SER A 66 23.91 -25.13 -11.88
N SER A 67 23.72 -25.97 -10.87
CA SER A 67 24.54 -26.01 -9.65
C SER A 67 25.96 -26.54 -9.88
N GLU A 68 26.28 -27.02 -11.08
CA GLU A 68 27.60 -27.62 -11.37
C GLU A 68 28.72 -26.59 -11.50
N MET A 69 28.41 -25.34 -11.85
CA MET A 69 29.41 -24.27 -12.03
C MET A 69 29.47 -23.27 -10.87
N LEU A 70 28.36 -23.03 -10.17
CA LEU A 70 28.31 -22.10 -9.03
C LEU A 70 27.19 -22.49 -8.05
N VAL A 71 27.57 -22.79 -6.80
CA VAL A 71 26.66 -23.08 -5.68
C VAL A 71 26.25 -21.80 -4.93
N VAL A 72 26.73 -20.64 -5.37
CA VAL A 72 26.47 -19.37 -4.68
C VAL A 72 25.05 -18.90 -4.99
N LYS A 73 24.21 -18.87 -3.96
CA LYS A 73 22.90 -18.22 -3.99
C LYS A 73 23.09 -16.77 -3.61
N PHE A 74 22.75 -15.85 -4.51
CA PHE A 74 22.75 -14.43 -4.22
C PHE A 74 21.35 -13.98 -3.81
N TYR A 75 21.27 -13.00 -2.92
CA TYR A 75 20.01 -12.41 -2.53
C TYR A 75 20.11 -10.89 -2.62
N VAL A 76 19.10 -10.27 -3.22
CA VAL A 76 18.93 -8.82 -3.26
C VAL A 76 17.79 -8.45 -2.32
N ARG A 77 18.06 -7.55 -1.37
CA ARG A 77 17.07 -7.03 -0.43
C ARG A 77 16.61 -5.65 -0.87
N LEU A 78 15.32 -5.51 -1.14
CA LEU A 78 14.66 -4.28 -1.54
C LEU A 78 13.84 -3.75 -0.36
N LEU A 79 14.12 -2.51 0.04
CA LEU A 79 13.39 -1.81 1.09
C LEU A 79 12.50 -0.76 0.45
N VAL A 80 11.19 -0.91 0.59
CA VAL A 80 10.21 -0.03 -0.05
C VAL A 80 9.39 0.65 1.03
N SER A 81 9.32 1.98 0.98
CA SER A 81 8.54 2.78 1.93
C SER A 81 7.52 3.59 1.13
N THR A 82 6.25 3.45 1.51
CA THR A 82 5.16 4.21 0.87
C THR A 82 4.91 5.50 1.64
N ARG A 83 4.53 6.55 0.92
CA ARG A 83 4.15 7.81 1.58
C ARG A 83 2.85 7.62 2.35
N ALA A 84 2.74 8.25 3.52
CA ALA A 84 1.48 8.33 4.24
C ALA A 84 0.38 8.92 3.34
N ALA A 85 -0.81 8.33 3.41
CA ALA A 85 -1.98 8.89 2.73
C ALA A 85 -2.22 10.30 3.28
N ALA A 86 -2.60 11.24 2.40
CA ALA A 86 -3.07 12.52 2.86
C ALA A 86 -4.31 12.28 3.74
N GLU A 87 -4.23 12.69 5.01
CA GLU A 87 -5.41 12.65 5.87
C GLU A 87 -6.51 13.52 5.25
N ALA A 88 -7.68 12.93 5.03
CA ALA A 88 -8.86 13.70 4.66
C ALA A 88 -9.24 14.57 5.87
N LYS A 89 -8.74 15.81 5.90
CA LYS A 89 -9.12 16.76 6.93
C LYS A 89 -10.62 17.05 6.81
N PRO A 90 -11.43 16.76 7.84
CA PRO A 90 -12.84 17.14 7.81
C PRO A 90 -12.95 18.66 7.66
N ASN A 91 -13.80 19.13 6.75
CA ASN A 91 -14.05 20.55 6.59
C ASN A 91 -14.99 21.01 7.73
N PRO A 92 -14.49 21.75 8.74
CA PRO A 92 -15.29 22.11 9.90
C PRO A 92 -16.49 22.98 9.50
N GLY A 93 -16.37 23.81 8.46
CA GLY A 93 -17.46 24.63 7.96
C GLY A 93 -18.60 23.80 7.38
N LEU A 94 -18.28 22.70 6.68
CA LEU A 94 -19.28 21.79 6.13
C LEU A 94 -20.02 21.00 7.22
N VAL A 95 -19.28 20.53 8.24
CA VAL A 95 -19.87 19.85 9.41
C VAL A 95 -20.81 20.79 10.18
N VAL A 96 -20.36 22.02 10.47
CA VAL A 96 -21.19 23.03 11.15
C VAL A 96 -22.42 23.39 10.30
N GLY A 97 -22.25 23.56 8.99
CA GLY A 97 -23.35 23.85 8.07
C GLY A 97 -24.43 22.78 8.07
N ILE A 98 -24.05 21.50 8.00
CA ILE A 98 -24.99 20.36 8.06
C ILE A 98 -25.72 20.33 9.41
N ALA A 99 -25.00 20.52 10.51
CA ALA A 99 -25.61 20.54 11.84
C ALA A 99 -26.63 21.68 11.99
N ALA A 100 -26.27 22.88 11.55
CA ALA A 100 -27.17 24.03 11.59
C ALA A 100 -28.43 23.80 10.73
N ALA A 101 -28.27 23.28 9.52
CA ALA A 101 -29.40 22.97 8.63
C ALA A 101 -30.36 21.94 9.26
N ALA A 102 -29.83 20.89 9.89
CA ALA A 102 -30.65 19.88 10.57
C ALA A 102 -31.47 20.49 11.72
N VAL A 103 -30.87 21.37 12.52
CA VAL A 103 -31.56 22.08 13.61
C VAL A 103 -32.67 22.98 13.05
N PHE A 104 -32.39 23.77 12.02
CA PHE A 104 -33.41 24.64 11.41
C PHE A 104 -34.57 23.87 10.79
N LEU A 105 -34.29 22.75 10.13
CA LEU A 105 -35.33 21.88 9.58
C LEU A 105 -36.18 21.24 10.69
N GLY A 106 -35.54 20.75 11.76
CA GLY A 106 -36.25 20.20 12.91
C GLY A 106 -37.13 21.26 13.61
N TYR A 107 -36.60 22.47 13.80
CA TYR A 107 -37.35 23.56 14.42
C TYR A 107 -38.50 24.05 13.53
N GLY A 108 -38.27 24.15 12.22
CA GLY A 108 -39.31 24.51 11.24
C GLY A 108 -40.43 23.47 11.19
N ALA A 109 -40.09 22.18 11.15
CA ALA A 109 -41.06 21.09 11.16
C ALA A 109 -41.86 21.07 12.47
N TYR A 110 -41.20 21.20 13.62
CA TYR A 110 -41.84 21.28 14.93
C TYR A 110 -42.84 22.44 15.00
N TYR A 111 -42.42 23.64 14.57
CA TYR A 111 -43.28 24.82 14.61
C TYR A 111 -44.47 24.69 13.65
N TYR A 112 -44.26 24.17 12.45
CA TYR A 112 -45.31 23.93 11.47
C TYR A 112 -46.37 22.94 12.00
N LEU A 113 -45.94 21.82 12.59
CA LEU A 113 -46.84 20.83 13.18
C LEU A 113 -47.62 21.40 14.38
N ARG A 114 -46.96 22.16 15.25
CA ARG A 114 -47.60 22.79 16.42
C ARG A 114 -48.64 23.85 16.03
N ARG A 115 -48.45 24.54 14.90
CA ARG A 115 -49.41 25.53 14.41
C ARG A 115 -50.66 24.85 13.85
N LYS A 116 -50.48 23.70 13.19
CA LYS A 116 -51.59 22.92 12.61
C LYS A 116 -52.53 22.32 13.67
N THR A 117 -52.02 22.00 14.86
CA THR A 117 -52.83 21.48 15.98
C THR A 117 -53.56 22.55 16.79
N LYS A 118 -53.24 23.85 16.61
CA LYS A 118 -53.93 24.97 17.29
C LYS A 118 -55.04 25.63 16.46
N SER A 119 -55.20 25.26 15.19
CA SER A 119 -56.25 25.78 14.29
C SER A 119 -57.30 24.72 13.91
N GLY A 120 -57.40 23.63 14.68
CA GLY A 120 -58.45 22.62 14.57
C GLY A 120 -59.45 22.72 15.70
#